data_AF-A0A1C2IJD0-F1
#
_entry.id   AF-A0A1C2IJD0-F1
#
_cell.length_a   1.000
_cell.length_b   1.000
_cell.length_c   1.000
_cell.angle_alpha   90.00
_cell.angle_beta   90.00
_cell.angle_gamma   90.00
#
_symmetry.space_group_name_H-M   'P 1'
#
loop_
_entity.id
_entity.type
_entity.pdbx_description
1 polymer ?
#
loop_
_entity_poly.entity_id
_entity_poly.type
_entity_poly.pdbx_seq_one_letter_code
_entity_poly.pdbx_strand_id
1 'polypeptide(L)'
;MSTTEKEFHAAHQDLNDYVDAFAKQVAERGSHPARGQLAQLAQDIKKDAQNIATGMISTGDAVDIQSGKIAPVGAPDHKPLLARGLTRIQDAAKSLAVNLADAGKQVRTLVKDKVPGADQVVKAWDNVLDATSHYTTLGMKRLTGLAHGMDPEDRYTMGFASGHLQSAQDIAIDQRKRGILQNLKSPHLGEHVLQDAKRLGMIEPCKPVHRGTVLNVVGLEAILKNAKGQLLALPVTPDFKFKAGDNLVMKDRGDGFYSGKRQLVERGVER
;
A
#
# COMPACT_ATOMS: atom_id res chain seq x y z
N MET A 1 -19.74 6.38 -20.95
CA MET A 1 -18.62 6.02 -20.07
C MET A 1 -17.76 4.96 -20.71
N SER A 2 -16.45 5.23 -20.85
CA SER A 2 -15.46 4.24 -21.29
C SER A 2 -15.24 3.16 -20.21
N THR A 3 -14.66 2.01 -20.58
CA THR A 3 -14.36 0.91 -19.63
C THR A 3 -13.48 1.40 -18.48
N THR A 4 -12.41 2.15 -18.77
CA THR A 4 -11.49 2.72 -17.77
C THR A 4 -12.19 3.66 -16.78
N GLU A 5 -13.18 4.42 -17.24
CA GLU A 5 -13.95 5.31 -16.39
C GLU A 5 -14.88 4.56 -15.43
N LYS A 6 -15.51 3.46 -15.89
CA LYS A 6 -16.31 2.58 -15.02
C LYS A 6 -15.44 1.88 -13.97
N GLU A 7 -14.29 1.35 -14.39
CA GLU A 7 -13.32 0.72 -13.50
C GLU A 7 -12.84 1.70 -12.42
N PHE A 8 -12.48 2.92 -12.80
CA PHE A 8 -12.06 3.95 -11.86
C PHE A 8 -13.19 4.32 -10.87
N HIS A 9 -14.42 4.42 -11.34
CA HIS A 9 -15.57 4.69 -10.47
C HIS A 9 -15.82 3.57 -9.47
N ALA A 10 -15.71 2.31 -9.89
CA ALA A 10 -15.82 1.15 -9.01
C ALA A 10 -14.71 1.18 -7.94
N ALA A 11 -13.46 1.43 -8.33
CA ALA A 11 -12.36 1.51 -7.36
C ALA A 11 -12.48 2.69 -6.37
N HIS A 12 -13.12 3.80 -6.77
CA HIS A 12 -13.47 4.88 -5.84
C HIS A 12 -14.50 4.43 -4.81
N GLN A 13 -15.52 3.67 -5.23
CA GLN A 13 -16.53 3.11 -4.32
C GLN A 13 -15.88 2.11 -3.36
N ASP A 14 -15.08 1.17 -3.88
CA ASP A 14 -14.35 0.21 -3.05
C ASP A 14 -13.48 0.90 -1.99
N LEU A 15 -12.73 1.94 -2.39
CA LEU A 15 -11.92 2.71 -1.45
C LEU A 15 -12.77 3.34 -0.35
N ASN A 16 -13.91 3.94 -0.69
CA ASN A 16 -14.82 4.52 0.31
C ASN A 16 -15.34 3.46 1.28
N ASP A 17 -15.76 2.30 0.76
CA ASP A 17 -16.30 1.20 1.56
C ASP A 17 -15.25 0.66 2.54
N TYR A 18 -13.99 0.51 2.10
CA TYR A 18 -12.91 0.09 2.98
C TYR A 18 -12.53 1.15 4.01
N VAL A 19 -12.59 2.44 3.67
CA VAL A 19 -12.34 3.52 4.63
C VAL A 19 -13.46 3.59 5.67
N ASP A 20 -14.71 3.36 5.28
CA ASP A 20 -15.85 3.29 6.21
C ASP A 20 -15.76 2.08 7.13
N ALA A 21 -15.37 0.91 6.59
CA ALA A 21 -15.10 -0.27 7.39
C ALA A 21 -13.96 -0.03 8.40
N PHE A 22 -12.89 0.63 7.97
CA PHE A 22 -11.79 1.03 8.85
C PHE A 22 -12.25 1.99 9.96
N ALA A 23 -13.00 3.06 9.61
CA ALA A 23 -13.53 4.01 10.57
C ALA A 23 -14.45 3.32 11.60
N LYS A 24 -15.26 2.36 11.17
CA LYS A 24 -16.10 1.54 12.05
C LYS A 24 -15.26 0.71 13.02
N GLN A 25 -14.21 0.03 12.54
CA GLN A 25 -13.29 -0.73 13.42
C GLN A 25 -12.60 0.18 14.45
N VAL A 26 -12.21 1.39 14.05
CA VAL A 26 -11.64 2.40 14.97
C VAL A 26 -12.66 2.84 16.02
N ALA A 27 -13.93 3.03 15.64
CA ALA A 27 -14.99 3.48 16.53
C ALA A 27 -15.41 2.44 17.58
N GLU A 28 -15.38 1.16 17.23
CA GLU A 28 -15.80 0.06 18.12
C GLU A 28 -14.79 -0.24 19.25
N ARG A 29 -13.58 0.34 19.21
CA ARG A 29 -12.46 -0.06 20.07
C ARG A 29 -12.08 1.05 21.08
N GLY A 30 -12.87 1.15 22.14
CA GLY A 30 -12.53 1.86 23.39
C GLY A 30 -12.25 3.37 23.29
N SER A 31 -11.62 3.93 24.33
CA SER A 31 -11.35 5.37 24.54
C SER A 31 -9.89 5.78 24.21
N HIS A 32 -9.18 5.01 23.38
CA HIS A 32 -7.77 5.29 23.09
C HIS A 32 -7.58 6.69 22.44
N PRO A 33 -6.60 7.51 22.86
CA PRO A 33 -6.42 8.87 22.33
C PRO A 33 -6.25 8.93 20.80
N ALA A 34 -5.61 7.91 20.20
CA ALA A 34 -5.42 7.83 18.74
C ALA A 34 -6.73 7.65 17.95
N ARG A 35 -7.85 7.27 18.60
CA ARG A 35 -9.14 7.04 17.94
C ARG A 35 -9.67 8.31 17.25
N GLY A 36 -9.66 9.44 17.94
CA GLY A 36 -10.15 10.71 17.39
C GLY A 36 -9.35 11.13 16.16
N GLN A 37 -8.03 10.96 16.22
CA GLN A 37 -7.14 11.24 15.09
C GLN A 37 -7.39 10.28 13.92
N LEU A 38 -7.52 8.98 14.17
CA LEU A 38 -7.80 7.99 13.13
C LEU A 38 -9.17 8.18 12.46
N ALA A 39 -10.20 8.56 13.23
CA ALA A 39 -11.51 8.88 12.69
C ALA A 39 -11.45 10.10 11.76
N GLN A 40 -10.72 11.15 12.16
CA GLN A 40 -10.51 12.33 11.33
C GLN A 40 -9.74 12.00 10.04
N LEU A 41 -8.62 11.27 10.18
CA LEU A 41 -7.82 10.84 9.03
C LEU A 41 -8.62 9.99 8.04
N ALA A 42 -9.53 9.13 8.51
CA ALA A 42 -10.43 8.38 7.64
C ALA A 42 -11.35 9.32 6.82
N GLN A 43 -11.92 10.35 7.45
CA GLN A 43 -12.73 11.34 6.74
C GLN A 43 -11.90 12.14 5.71
N ASP A 44 -10.68 12.51 6.08
CA ASP A 44 -9.78 13.25 5.18
C ASP A 44 -9.37 12.40 3.96
N ILE A 45 -9.09 11.11 4.15
CA ILE A 45 -8.85 10.16 3.04
C ILE A 45 -10.04 10.11 2.08
N LYS A 46 -11.29 10.00 2.59
CA LYS A 46 -12.50 10.00 1.73
C LYS A 46 -12.64 11.31 0.97
N LYS A 47 -12.41 12.44 1.65
CA LYS A 47 -12.46 13.77 1.04
C LYS A 47 -11.43 13.92 -0.08
N ASP A 48 -10.21 13.44 0.13
CA ASP A 48 -9.15 13.48 -0.87
C ASP A 48 -9.47 12.56 -2.06
N ALA A 49 -9.95 11.34 -1.81
CA ALA A 49 -10.42 10.45 -2.87
C ALA A 49 -11.54 11.10 -3.70
N GLN A 50 -12.52 11.73 -3.06
CA GLN A 50 -13.61 12.44 -3.73
C GLN A 50 -13.11 13.64 -4.54
N ASN A 51 -12.12 14.38 -4.04
CA ASN A 51 -11.51 15.50 -4.76
C ASN A 51 -10.76 15.03 -6.01
N ILE A 52 -10.04 13.91 -5.93
CA ILE A 52 -9.41 13.27 -7.10
C ILE A 52 -10.48 12.87 -8.11
N ALA A 53 -11.54 12.17 -7.68
CA ALA A 53 -12.61 11.75 -8.58
C ALA A 53 -13.31 12.93 -9.26
N THR A 54 -13.57 14.00 -8.51
CA THR A 54 -14.16 15.23 -9.05
C THR A 54 -13.21 15.92 -10.03
N GLY A 55 -11.92 15.96 -9.73
CA GLY A 55 -10.91 16.49 -10.64
C GLY A 55 -10.83 15.68 -11.94
N MET A 56 -10.91 14.35 -11.88
CA MET A 56 -10.94 13.47 -13.05
C MET A 56 -12.14 13.72 -13.96
N ILE A 57 -13.30 14.05 -13.37
CA ILE A 57 -14.50 14.44 -14.13
C ILE A 57 -14.22 15.77 -14.85
N SER A 58 -13.77 16.81 -14.14
CA SER A 58 -13.46 18.11 -14.75
C SER A 58 -12.39 18.01 -15.86
N THR A 59 -11.37 17.19 -15.65
CA THR A 59 -10.34 16.92 -16.67
C THR A 59 -10.94 16.19 -17.88
N GLY A 60 -11.83 15.22 -17.67
CA GLY A 60 -12.55 14.53 -18.75
C GLY A 60 -13.43 15.47 -19.57
N ASP A 61 -14.22 16.30 -18.90
CA ASP A 61 -15.09 17.30 -19.53
C ASP A 61 -14.27 18.28 -20.39
N ALA A 62 -13.09 18.71 -19.91
CA ALA A 62 -12.21 19.59 -20.67
C ALA A 62 -11.70 18.94 -21.97
N VAL A 63 -11.32 17.65 -21.93
CA VAL A 63 -10.90 16.89 -23.12
C VAL A 63 -12.06 16.69 -24.09
N ASP A 64 -13.25 16.42 -23.59
CA ASP A 64 -14.44 16.25 -24.43
C ASP A 64 -14.91 17.58 -25.06
N ILE A 65 -14.71 18.72 -24.40
CA ILE A 65 -14.90 20.05 -24.99
C ILE A 65 -13.85 20.30 -26.09
N GLN A 66 -12.57 20.05 -25.82
CA GLN A 66 -11.49 20.24 -26.81
C GLN A 66 -11.72 19.41 -28.08
N SER A 67 -12.18 18.16 -27.92
CA SER A 67 -12.46 17.25 -29.04
C SER A 67 -13.83 17.50 -29.71
N GLY A 68 -14.61 18.49 -29.24
CA GLY A 68 -15.90 18.85 -29.82
C GLY A 68 -17.03 17.86 -29.52
N LYS A 69 -16.84 16.93 -28.59
CA LYS A 69 -17.90 15.98 -28.18
C LYS A 69 -18.95 16.62 -27.27
N ILE A 70 -18.55 17.64 -26.50
CA ILE A 70 -19.43 18.38 -25.60
C ILE A 70 -19.39 19.86 -26.00
N ALA A 71 -20.55 20.49 -26.09
CA ALA A 71 -20.64 21.93 -26.30
C ALA A 71 -20.20 22.68 -25.02
N PRO A 72 -19.28 23.66 -25.11
CA PRO A 72 -18.84 24.42 -23.95
C PRO A 72 -20.01 25.23 -23.35
N VAL A 73 -20.16 25.19 -22.02
CA VAL A 73 -21.07 26.09 -21.32
C VAL A 73 -20.32 27.39 -21.04
N GLY A 74 -20.50 28.38 -21.92
CA GLY A 74 -19.83 29.68 -21.83
C GLY A 74 -18.67 29.82 -22.82
N ALA A 75 -17.46 30.09 -22.32
CA ALA A 75 -16.29 30.28 -23.18
C ALA A 75 -15.85 28.93 -23.82
N PRO A 76 -15.44 28.92 -25.09
CA PRO A 76 -15.00 27.70 -25.79
C PRO A 76 -13.64 27.16 -25.31
N ASP A 77 -12.96 27.87 -24.42
CA ASP A 77 -11.65 27.48 -23.92
C ASP A 77 -11.77 26.45 -22.79
N HIS A 78 -11.27 25.24 -23.06
CA HIS A 78 -11.22 24.13 -22.11
C HIS A 78 -10.10 24.26 -21.07
N LYS A 79 -9.10 25.13 -21.30
CA LYS A 79 -7.89 25.23 -20.47
C LYS A 79 -8.16 25.57 -19.00
N PRO A 80 -9.05 26.52 -18.63
CA PRO A 80 -9.33 26.79 -17.23
C PRO A 80 -9.95 25.60 -16.49
N LEU A 81 -10.81 24.83 -17.17
CA LEU A 81 -11.45 23.65 -16.63
C LEU A 81 -10.43 22.52 -16.42
N LEU A 82 -9.55 22.33 -17.42
CA LEU A 82 -8.44 21.39 -17.35
C LEU A 82 -7.52 21.72 -16.18
N ALA A 83 -7.03 22.96 -16.09
CA ALA A 83 -6.14 23.41 -15.04
C ALA A 83 -6.75 23.19 -13.65
N ARG A 84 -8.03 23.57 -13.46
CA ARG A 84 -8.75 23.36 -12.21
C ARG A 84 -8.86 21.88 -11.84
N GLY A 85 -9.18 21.02 -12.82
CA GLY A 85 -9.27 19.57 -12.62
C GLY A 85 -7.92 18.98 -12.18
N LEU A 86 -6.85 19.32 -12.90
CA LEU A 86 -5.50 18.81 -12.63
C LEU A 86 -4.95 19.32 -11.29
N THR A 87 -5.08 20.61 -10.96
CA THR A 87 -4.68 21.14 -9.65
C THR A 87 -5.42 20.43 -8.52
N ARG A 88 -6.72 20.19 -8.68
CA ARG A 88 -7.51 19.46 -7.67
C ARG A 88 -7.01 18.03 -7.46
N ILE A 89 -6.66 17.32 -8.53
CA ILE A 89 -6.07 15.97 -8.44
C ILE A 89 -4.73 16.04 -7.70
N GLN A 90 -3.86 17.00 -8.07
CA GLN A 90 -2.53 17.13 -7.47
C GLN A 90 -2.59 17.40 -5.97
N ASP A 91 -3.38 18.39 -5.56
CA ASP A 91 -3.47 18.79 -4.16
C ASP A 91 -4.09 17.69 -3.30
N ALA A 92 -5.14 17.04 -3.81
CA ALA A 92 -5.78 15.93 -3.12
C ALA A 92 -4.87 14.69 -3.05
N ALA A 93 -4.09 14.39 -4.09
CA ALA A 93 -3.14 13.27 -4.06
C ALA A 93 -1.98 13.52 -3.07
N LYS A 94 -1.49 14.75 -2.97
CA LYS A 94 -0.50 15.14 -1.94
C LYS A 94 -1.08 14.98 -0.53
N SER A 95 -2.28 15.51 -0.30
CA SER A 95 -2.99 15.39 0.98
C SER A 95 -3.24 13.92 1.34
N LEU A 96 -3.69 13.11 0.38
CA LEU A 96 -3.91 11.68 0.55
C LEU A 96 -2.63 10.98 1.01
N ALA A 97 -1.49 11.24 0.37
CA ALA A 97 -0.21 10.66 0.76
C ALA A 97 0.16 10.97 2.22
N VAL A 98 -0.03 12.22 2.66
CA VAL A 98 0.21 12.63 4.06
C VAL A 98 -0.73 11.90 5.02
N ASN A 99 -2.02 11.91 4.71
CA ASN A 99 -3.05 11.27 5.53
C ASN A 99 -2.83 9.76 5.68
N LEU A 100 -2.39 9.07 4.61
CA LEU A 100 -2.02 7.66 4.65
C LEU A 100 -0.80 7.41 5.56
N ALA A 101 0.23 8.26 5.47
CA ALA A 101 1.42 8.11 6.29
C ALA A 101 1.11 8.30 7.78
N ASP A 102 0.30 9.30 8.11
CA ASP A 102 -0.10 9.61 9.48
C ASP A 102 -1.04 8.56 10.07
N ALA A 103 -2.04 8.11 9.30
CA ALA A 103 -2.92 7.01 9.73
C ALA A 103 -2.11 5.73 9.97
N GLY A 104 -1.19 5.39 9.06
CA GLY A 104 -0.29 4.24 9.24
C GLY A 104 0.57 4.35 10.50
N LYS A 105 1.03 5.56 10.87
CA LYS A 105 1.75 5.80 12.13
C LYS A 105 0.85 5.53 13.34
N GLN A 106 -0.37 6.05 13.33
CA GLN A 106 -1.32 5.85 14.45
C GLN A 106 -1.74 4.39 14.61
N VAL A 107 -2.01 3.68 13.51
CA VAL A 107 -2.33 2.24 13.54
C VAL A 107 -1.17 1.44 14.16
N ARG A 108 0.08 1.74 13.79
CA ARG A 108 1.24 1.08 14.41
C ARG A 108 1.38 1.39 15.90
N THR A 109 1.05 2.61 16.33
CA THR A 109 1.02 2.98 17.74
C THR A 109 0.01 2.11 18.51
N LEU A 110 -1.19 1.88 17.97
CA LEU A 110 -2.18 0.98 18.59
C LEU A 110 -1.62 -0.43 18.81
N VAL A 111 -0.90 -0.97 17.81
CA VAL A 111 -0.26 -2.29 17.92
C VAL A 111 0.84 -2.29 18.98
N LYS A 112 1.69 -1.26 18.97
CA LYS A 112 2.79 -1.10 19.94
C LYS A 112 2.27 -1.03 21.37
N ASP A 113 1.18 -0.28 21.57
CA ASP A 113 0.56 -0.08 22.87
C ASP A 113 -0.34 -1.26 23.28
N LYS A 114 -0.37 -2.33 22.47
CA LYS A 114 -1.12 -3.57 22.69
C LYS A 114 -2.61 -3.31 22.93
N VAL A 115 -3.17 -2.34 22.22
CA VAL A 115 -4.59 -2.01 22.32
C VAL A 115 -5.41 -3.24 21.93
N PRO A 116 -6.36 -3.70 22.78
CA PRO A 116 -7.20 -4.84 22.45
C PRO A 116 -7.92 -4.65 21.12
N GLY A 117 -7.80 -5.63 20.21
CA GLY A 117 -8.40 -5.58 18.88
C GLY A 117 -7.62 -4.76 17.83
N ALA A 118 -6.40 -4.28 18.15
CA ALA A 118 -5.55 -3.58 17.20
C ALA A 118 -5.32 -4.36 15.89
N ASP A 119 -5.25 -5.71 15.95
CA ASP A 119 -5.09 -6.56 14.77
C ASP A 119 -6.21 -6.39 13.73
N GLN A 120 -7.45 -6.14 14.19
CA GLN A 120 -8.59 -5.91 13.29
C GLN A 120 -8.53 -4.53 12.65
N VAL A 121 -8.08 -3.52 13.40
CA VAL A 121 -7.81 -2.17 12.87
C VAL A 121 -6.69 -2.21 11.84
N VAL A 122 -5.61 -2.97 12.11
CA VAL A 122 -4.51 -3.21 11.16
C VAL A 122 -5.02 -3.88 9.90
N LYS A 123 -5.83 -4.93 10.01
CA LYS A 123 -6.40 -5.62 8.84
C LYS A 123 -7.29 -4.70 8.01
N ALA A 124 -8.14 -3.91 8.66
CA ALA A 124 -8.98 -2.94 7.95
C ALA A 124 -8.13 -1.84 7.28
N TRP A 125 -7.06 -1.40 7.95
CA TRP A 125 -6.10 -0.45 7.40
C TRP A 125 -5.36 -0.99 6.17
N ASP A 126 -4.92 -2.24 6.20
CA ASP A 126 -4.26 -2.88 5.06
C ASP A 126 -5.18 -2.94 3.82
N ASN A 127 -6.48 -3.12 4.02
CA ASN A 127 -7.46 -3.06 2.93
C ASN A 127 -7.58 -1.64 2.35
N VAL A 128 -7.56 -0.60 3.19
CA VAL A 128 -7.54 0.81 2.72
C VAL A 128 -6.29 1.06 1.87
N LEU A 129 -5.13 0.55 2.28
CA LEU A 129 -3.88 0.70 1.52
C LEU A 129 -3.92 -0.03 0.17
N ASP A 130 -4.44 -1.25 0.12
CA ASP A 130 -4.59 -2.02 -1.14
C ASP A 130 -5.56 -1.31 -2.10
N ALA A 131 -6.73 -0.91 -1.59
CA ALA A 131 -7.74 -0.18 -2.36
C ALA A 131 -7.21 1.17 -2.86
N THR A 132 -6.44 1.89 -2.04
CA THR A 132 -5.82 3.17 -2.45
C THR A 132 -4.80 2.95 -3.57
N SER A 133 -3.98 1.90 -3.49
CA SER A 133 -3.03 1.55 -4.56
C SER A 133 -3.75 1.21 -5.87
N HIS A 134 -4.87 0.48 -5.79
CA HIS A 134 -5.68 0.18 -6.96
C HIS A 134 -6.35 1.42 -7.55
N TYR A 135 -6.99 2.25 -6.71
CA TYR A 135 -7.65 3.49 -7.08
C TYR A 135 -6.69 4.47 -7.79
N THR A 136 -5.51 4.69 -7.21
CA THR A 136 -4.48 5.57 -7.79
C THR A 136 -3.94 5.01 -9.11
N THR A 137 -3.75 3.68 -9.22
CA THR A 137 -3.37 3.03 -10.49
C THR A 137 -4.38 3.31 -11.60
N LEU A 138 -5.67 3.13 -11.32
CA LEU A 138 -6.72 3.38 -12.30
C LEU A 138 -6.86 4.88 -12.61
N GLY A 139 -6.64 5.76 -11.64
CA GLY A 139 -6.58 7.21 -11.85
C GLY A 139 -5.47 7.60 -12.83
N MET A 140 -4.26 7.05 -12.67
CA MET A 140 -3.15 7.28 -13.60
C MET A 140 -3.43 6.75 -15.00
N LYS A 141 -4.01 5.54 -15.11
CA LYS A 141 -4.43 4.97 -16.40
C LYS A 141 -5.47 5.86 -17.08
N ARG A 142 -6.44 6.38 -16.31
CA ARG A 142 -7.46 7.32 -16.82
C ARG A 142 -6.82 8.60 -17.33
N LEU A 143 -5.92 9.23 -16.57
CA LEU A 143 -5.21 10.43 -17.03
C LEU A 143 -4.39 10.18 -18.30
N THR A 144 -3.74 9.02 -18.40
CA THR A 144 -2.99 8.63 -19.59
C THR A 144 -3.91 8.49 -20.81
N GLY A 145 -5.10 7.91 -20.62
CA GLY A 145 -6.13 7.85 -21.67
C GLY A 145 -6.64 9.22 -22.09
N LEU A 146 -6.85 10.13 -21.13
CA LEU A 146 -7.29 11.50 -21.38
C LEU A 146 -6.22 12.36 -22.07
N ALA A 147 -4.93 12.09 -21.83
CA ALA A 147 -3.83 12.80 -22.46
C ALA A 147 -3.70 12.54 -23.97
N HIS A 148 -4.37 11.51 -24.50
CA HIS A 148 -4.30 11.17 -25.91
C HIS A 148 -4.98 12.22 -26.77
N GLY A 149 -4.25 12.80 -27.73
CA GLY A 149 -4.77 13.84 -28.63
C GLY A 149 -4.70 15.27 -28.05
N MET A 150 -4.14 15.46 -26.86
CA MET A 150 -3.91 16.78 -26.28
C MET A 150 -2.59 17.42 -26.74
N ASP A 151 -2.52 18.74 -26.61
CA ASP A 151 -1.33 19.52 -26.90
C ASP A 151 -0.17 19.11 -25.96
N PRO A 152 1.11 19.25 -26.39
CA PRO A 152 2.25 18.84 -25.56
C PRO A 152 2.28 19.45 -24.15
N GLU A 153 1.87 20.71 -24.00
CA GLU A 153 1.83 21.43 -22.72
C GLU A 153 0.80 20.84 -21.75
N ASP A 154 -0.39 20.51 -22.25
CA ASP A 154 -1.46 19.91 -21.46
C ASP A 154 -1.09 18.47 -21.05
N ARG A 155 -0.48 17.71 -21.96
CA ARG A 155 0.06 16.37 -21.67
C ARG A 155 1.12 16.40 -20.58
N TYR A 156 2.00 17.40 -20.59
CA TYR A 156 3.00 17.60 -19.54
C TYR A 156 2.31 17.83 -18.19
N THR A 157 1.32 18.72 -18.13
CA THR A 157 0.56 19.03 -16.90
C THR A 157 -0.22 17.81 -16.36
N MET A 158 -0.81 17.00 -17.25
CA MET A 158 -1.40 15.71 -16.87
C MET A 158 -0.37 14.75 -16.29
N GLY A 159 0.85 14.74 -16.84
CA GLY A 159 1.99 14.00 -16.30
C GLY A 159 2.29 14.35 -14.85
N PHE A 160 2.27 15.64 -14.47
CA PHE A 160 2.44 16.06 -13.07
C PHE A 160 1.33 15.53 -12.16
N ALA A 161 0.07 15.63 -12.59
CA ALA A 161 -1.05 15.08 -11.83
C ALA A 161 -0.89 13.56 -11.64
N SER A 162 -0.49 12.84 -12.68
CA SER A 162 -0.19 11.41 -12.60
C SER A 162 0.98 11.11 -11.65
N GLY A 163 2.04 11.93 -11.64
CA GLY A 163 3.17 11.78 -10.72
C GLY A 163 2.80 11.94 -9.25
N HIS A 164 1.82 12.81 -8.94
CA HIS A 164 1.30 12.92 -7.58
C HIS A 164 0.44 11.72 -7.16
N LEU A 165 -0.33 11.15 -8.08
CA LEU A 165 -1.04 9.89 -7.84
C LEU A 165 -0.06 8.73 -7.62
N GLN A 166 1.02 8.66 -8.40
CA GLN A 166 2.09 7.68 -8.19
C GLN A 166 2.72 7.83 -6.81
N SER A 167 2.98 9.06 -6.38
CA SER A 167 3.54 9.33 -5.04
C SER A 167 2.61 8.82 -3.93
N ALA A 168 1.29 9.04 -4.05
CA ALA A 168 0.31 8.52 -3.09
C ALA A 168 0.24 6.98 -3.12
N GLN A 169 0.31 6.39 -4.31
CA GLN A 169 0.40 4.93 -4.47
C GLN A 169 1.63 4.37 -3.77
N ASP A 170 2.80 4.95 -4.00
CA ASP A 170 4.07 4.49 -3.44
C ASP A 170 4.02 4.54 -1.91
N ILE A 171 3.46 5.61 -1.34
CA ILE A 171 3.23 5.70 0.11
C ILE A 171 2.27 4.60 0.59
N ALA A 172 1.17 4.34 -0.12
CA ALA A 172 0.23 3.28 0.27
C ALA A 172 0.92 1.91 0.30
N ILE A 173 1.70 1.58 -0.75
CA ILE A 173 2.47 0.36 -0.86
C ILE A 173 3.53 0.28 0.25
N ASP A 174 4.26 1.36 0.52
CA ASP A 174 5.29 1.40 1.55
C ASP A 174 4.72 1.23 2.96
N GLN A 175 3.59 1.87 3.26
CA GLN A 175 2.90 1.67 4.55
C GLN A 175 2.47 0.21 4.70
N ARG A 176 1.99 -0.43 3.62
CA ARG A 176 1.57 -1.82 3.65
C ARG A 176 2.75 -2.77 3.85
N LYS A 177 3.85 -2.56 3.12
CA LYS A 177 5.11 -3.31 3.31
C LYS A 177 5.62 -3.20 4.75
N ARG A 178 5.52 -2.02 5.36
CA ARG A 178 5.87 -1.82 6.79
C ARG A 178 4.95 -2.60 7.72
N GLY A 179 3.63 -2.59 7.48
CA GLY A 179 2.65 -3.39 8.23
C GLY A 179 2.96 -4.89 8.15
N ILE A 180 3.18 -5.39 6.94
CA ILE A 180 3.58 -6.78 6.67
C ILE A 180 4.84 -7.16 7.45
N LEU A 181 5.89 -6.34 7.38
CA LEU A 181 7.15 -6.60 8.11
C LEU A 181 6.96 -6.70 9.63
N GLN A 182 6.04 -5.92 10.19
CA GLN A 182 5.71 -5.97 11.62
C GLN A 182 4.92 -7.24 11.95
N ASN A 183 3.94 -7.58 11.12
CA ASN A 183 3.01 -8.69 11.37
C ASN A 183 3.60 -10.06 11.02
N LEU A 184 4.61 -10.17 10.14
CA LEU A 184 5.31 -11.42 9.85
C LEU A 184 5.95 -12.05 11.10
N LYS A 185 6.28 -11.23 12.10
CA LYS A 185 6.81 -11.69 13.39
C LYS A 185 5.72 -12.25 14.31
N SER A 186 4.45 -12.01 13.99
CA SER A 186 3.31 -12.48 14.78
C SER A 186 2.99 -13.94 14.44
N PRO A 187 2.90 -14.85 15.43
CA PRO A 187 2.51 -16.23 15.22
C PRO A 187 1.10 -16.38 14.64
N HIS A 188 0.20 -15.43 14.92
CA HIS A 188 -1.22 -15.52 14.55
C HIS A 188 -1.56 -14.86 13.21
N LEU A 189 -0.70 -13.95 12.73
CA LEU A 189 -0.92 -13.22 11.48
C LEU A 189 0.04 -13.66 10.36
N GLY A 190 1.04 -14.47 10.69
CA GLY A 190 2.12 -14.86 9.78
C GLY A 190 1.66 -15.48 8.46
N GLU A 191 0.68 -16.39 8.48
CA GLU A 191 0.20 -17.08 7.28
C GLU A 191 -0.44 -16.13 6.26
N HIS A 192 -1.37 -15.29 6.73
CA HIS A 192 -2.05 -14.31 5.87
C HIS A 192 -1.07 -13.30 5.28
N VAL A 193 -0.16 -12.82 6.12
CA VAL A 193 0.77 -11.75 5.77
C VAL A 193 1.90 -12.26 4.85
N LEU A 194 2.25 -13.54 4.91
CA LEU A 194 3.26 -14.14 4.05
C LEU A 194 2.83 -14.18 2.57
N GLN A 195 1.56 -14.49 2.30
CA GLN A 195 1.04 -14.45 0.93
C GLN A 195 1.09 -13.03 0.35
N ASP A 196 0.72 -12.04 1.16
CA ASP A 196 0.81 -10.63 0.77
C ASP A 196 2.26 -10.18 0.57
N ALA A 197 3.20 -10.62 1.43
CA ALA A 197 4.62 -10.34 1.26
C ALA A 197 5.16 -10.89 -0.08
N LYS A 198 4.72 -12.09 -0.48
CA LYS A 198 5.05 -12.69 -1.78
C LYS A 198 4.45 -11.86 -2.93
N ARG A 199 3.17 -11.49 -2.85
CA ARG A 199 2.49 -10.67 -3.87
C ARG A 199 3.15 -9.31 -4.08
N LEU A 200 3.64 -8.69 -3.02
CA LEU A 200 4.31 -7.38 -3.07
C LEU A 200 5.81 -7.46 -3.39
N GLY A 201 6.31 -8.65 -3.75
CA GLY A 201 7.71 -8.85 -4.13
C GLY A 201 8.69 -8.59 -2.98
N MET A 202 8.26 -8.76 -1.73
CA MET A 202 9.11 -8.52 -0.55
C MET A 202 10.03 -9.70 -0.23
N ILE A 203 9.72 -10.89 -0.76
CA ILE A 203 10.46 -12.12 -0.53
C ILE A 203 11.50 -12.30 -1.64
N GLU A 204 12.76 -12.44 -1.24
CA GLU A 204 13.85 -12.71 -2.18
C GLU A 204 13.76 -14.12 -2.76
N PRO A 205 14.21 -14.31 -4.02
CA PRO A 205 14.29 -15.61 -4.64
C PRO A 205 15.14 -16.59 -3.82
N CYS A 206 14.69 -17.85 -3.80
CA CYS A 206 15.43 -18.95 -3.19
C CYS A 206 16.76 -19.20 -3.93
N LYS A 207 17.84 -19.43 -3.17
CA LYS A 207 19.21 -19.69 -3.63
C LYS A 207 19.75 -20.91 -2.87
N PRO A 208 20.79 -21.60 -3.38
CA PRO A 208 21.28 -22.82 -2.73
C PRO A 208 21.70 -22.64 -1.27
N VAL A 209 22.18 -21.44 -0.91
CA VAL A 209 22.59 -21.11 0.45
C VAL A 209 22.09 -19.73 0.83
N HIS A 210 21.50 -19.62 2.02
CA HIS A 210 21.07 -18.38 2.63
C HIS A 210 21.63 -18.23 4.04
N ARG A 211 21.77 -16.98 4.48
CA ARG A 211 22.14 -16.65 5.86
C ARG A 211 21.19 -15.58 6.39
N GLY A 212 20.69 -15.77 7.60
CA GLY A 212 19.80 -14.78 8.20
C GLY A 212 19.30 -15.17 9.58
N THR A 213 18.58 -14.23 10.18
CA THR A 213 17.90 -14.41 11.46
C THR A 213 16.48 -14.86 11.21
N VAL A 214 16.02 -15.92 11.88
CA VAL A 214 14.62 -16.36 11.83
C VAL A 214 13.75 -15.25 12.44
N LEU A 215 12.77 -14.78 11.68
CA LEU A 215 11.74 -13.87 12.14
C LEU A 215 10.54 -14.63 12.70
N ASN A 216 10.15 -15.71 12.01
CA ASN A 216 9.03 -16.56 12.37
C ASN A 216 9.10 -17.89 11.60
N VAL A 217 8.33 -18.88 12.03
CA VAL A 217 8.08 -20.12 11.27
C VAL A 217 6.57 -20.22 11.08
N VAL A 218 6.15 -20.26 9.82
CA VAL A 218 4.75 -20.14 9.40
C VAL A 218 4.43 -21.38 8.57
N GLY A 219 3.65 -22.31 9.12
CA GLY A 219 3.45 -23.63 8.52
C GLY A 219 4.78 -24.33 8.23
N LEU A 220 5.03 -24.65 6.96
CA LEU A 220 6.28 -25.26 6.47
C LEU A 220 7.25 -24.24 5.87
N GLU A 221 7.12 -22.95 6.19
CA GLU A 221 8.04 -21.92 5.71
C GLU A 221 8.74 -21.22 6.88
N ALA A 222 10.08 -21.27 6.89
CA ALA A 222 10.88 -20.45 7.77
C ALA A 222 11.07 -19.07 7.15
N ILE A 223 10.66 -18.04 7.87
CA ILE A 223 10.80 -16.64 7.45
C ILE A 223 12.08 -16.08 8.05
N LEU A 224 13.05 -15.70 7.23
CA LEU A 224 14.33 -15.16 7.67
C LEU A 224 14.52 -13.72 7.18
N LYS A 225 15.30 -12.94 7.93
CA LYS A 225 15.85 -11.66 7.48
C LYS A 225 17.35 -11.80 7.31
N ASN A 226 17.87 -11.52 6.12
CA ASN A 226 19.31 -11.56 5.87
C ASN A 226 20.02 -10.28 6.36
N ALA A 227 21.35 -10.25 6.28
CA ALA A 227 22.16 -9.11 6.72
C ALA A 227 21.90 -7.82 5.91
N LYS A 228 21.41 -7.93 4.66
CA LYS A 228 21.00 -6.79 3.83
C LYS A 228 19.59 -6.29 4.18
N GLY A 229 18.94 -6.93 5.15
CA GLY A 229 17.59 -6.64 5.57
C GLY A 229 16.49 -7.21 4.68
N GLN A 230 16.84 -8.03 3.69
CA GLN A 230 15.88 -8.65 2.77
C GLN A 230 15.18 -9.84 3.46
N LEU A 231 13.91 -10.05 3.12
CA LEU A 231 13.13 -11.18 3.63
C LEU A 231 13.33 -12.42 2.75
N LEU A 232 13.35 -13.57 3.41
CA LEU A 232 13.42 -14.89 2.79
C LEU A 232 12.27 -15.72 3.35
N ALA A 233 11.60 -16.48 2.51
CA ALA A 233 10.66 -17.52 2.92
C ALA A 233 11.17 -18.83 2.34
N LEU A 234 11.66 -19.70 3.23
CA LEU A 234 12.33 -20.95 2.83
C LEU A 234 11.46 -22.13 3.24
N PRO A 235 11.12 -23.05 2.33
CA PRO A 235 10.42 -24.28 2.70
C PRO A 235 11.30 -25.10 3.64
N VAL A 236 10.75 -25.53 4.77
CA VAL A 236 11.43 -26.32 5.79
C VAL A 236 10.60 -27.54 6.14
N THR A 237 11.28 -28.56 6.67
CA THR A 237 10.64 -29.80 7.08
C THR A 237 9.83 -29.62 8.38
N PRO A 238 8.84 -30.47 8.66
CA PRO A 238 8.01 -30.37 9.88
C PRO A 238 8.81 -30.44 11.20
N ASP A 239 9.99 -31.05 11.18
CA ASP A 239 10.92 -31.15 12.32
C ASP A 239 11.84 -29.93 12.47
N PHE A 240 11.58 -28.84 11.73
CA PHE A 240 12.37 -27.61 11.82
C PHE A 240 12.31 -27.00 13.22
N LYS A 241 13.41 -27.15 13.96
CA LYS A 241 13.50 -26.86 15.41
C LYS A 241 13.89 -25.43 15.79
N PHE A 242 14.23 -24.58 14.81
CA PHE A 242 14.73 -23.24 15.08
C PHE A 242 13.60 -22.24 15.29
N LYS A 243 13.82 -21.26 16.16
CA LYS A 243 12.81 -20.30 16.61
C LYS A 243 13.18 -18.88 16.21
N ALA A 244 12.22 -17.96 16.32
CA ALA A 244 12.46 -16.53 16.11
C ALA A 244 13.67 -16.05 16.92
N GLY A 245 14.57 -15.30 16.27
CA GLY A 245 15.83 -14.82 16.83
C GLY A 245 17.04 -15.72 16.55
N ASP A 246 16.86 -16.97 16.12
CA ASP A 246 17.99 -17.84 15.76
C ASP A 246 18.68 -17.35 14.48
N ASN A 247 20.01 -17.24 14.51
CA ASN A 247 20.84 -16.95 13.34
C ASN A 247 21.24 -18.25 12.66
N LEU A 248 20.86 -18.42 11.40
CA LEU A 248 21.02 -19.66 10.66
C LEU A 248 21.77 -19.47 9.36
N VAL A 249 22.52 -20.51 8.99
CA VAL A 249 22.87 -20.81 7.60
C VAL A 249 21.89 -21.87 7.11
N MET A 250 21.09 -21.51 6.11
CA MET A 250 20.09 -22.37 5.48
C MET A 250 20.67 -22.91 4.17
N LYS A 251 20.67 -24.21 3.98
CA LYS A 251 21.14 -24.86 2.75
C LYS A 251 20.02 -25.68 2.12
N ASP A 252 19.85 -25.51 0.81
CA ASP A 252 18.98 -26.36 0.00
C ASP A 252 19.47 -27.80 0.08
N ARG A 253 18.53 -28.73 0.33
CA ARG A 253 18.79 -30.17 0.41
C ARG A 253 18.65 -30.86 -0.95
N GLY A 254 18.11 -30.18 -1.97
CA GLY A 254 17.80 -30.74 -3.28
C GLY A 254 16.49 -31.54 -3.36
N ASP A 255 15.78 -31.69 -2.24
CA ASP A 255 14.47 -32.35 -2.13
C ASP A 255 13.30 -31.35 -2.05
N GLY A 256 13.57 -30.06 -2.35
CA GLY A 256 12.61 -28.97 -2.23
C GLY A 256 12.54 -28.33 -0.85
N PHE A 257 13.34 -28.79 0.13
CA PHE A 257 13.41 -28.20 1.47
C PHE A 257 14.80 -27.65 1.81
N TYR A 258 14.82 -26.72 2.75
CA TYR A 258 16.03 -26.18 3.35
C TYR A 258 16.31 -26.83 4.71
N SER A 259 17.58 -27.12 4.96
CA SER A 259 18.10 -27.49 6.29
C SER A 259 18.82 -26.30 6.93
N GLY A 260 18.51 -26.03 8.20
CA GLY A 260 19.17 -24.98 8.98
C GLY A 260 20.29 -25.52 9.85
N LYS A 261 21.39 -24.77 9.96
CA LYS A 261 22.38 -24.91 11.03
C LYS A 261 22.58 -23.55 11.69
N ARG A 262 22.70 -23.52 13.02
CA ARG A 262 23.06 -22.29 13.75
C ARG A 262 24.38 -21.77 13.22
N GLN A 263 24.41 -20.48 12.90
CA GLN A 263 25.65 -19.80 12.59
C GLN A 263 26.42 -19.68 13.90
N LEU A 264 27.55 -20.40 14.01
CA LEU A 264 28.51 -20.17 15.07
C LEU A 264 29.08 -18.77 14.86
N VAL A 265 28.68 -17.84 15.70
CA VAL A 265 29.37 -16.58 15.84
C VAL A 265 30.53 -16.88 16.78
N GLU A 266 31.75 -16.95 16.25
CA GLU A 266 32.93 -16.82 17.10
C GLU A 266 32.79 -15.47 17.80
N ARG A 267 32.36 -15.47 19.06
CA ARG A 267 32.56 -14.31 19.91
C ARG A 267 34.07 -14.17 20.02
N GLY A 268 34.62 -13.22 19.26
CA GLY A 268 35.97 -12.75 19.47
C GLY A 268 36.14 -12.50 20.97
N VAL A 269 37.10 -13.21 21.54
CA VAL A 269 37.61 -12.98 22.88
C VAL A 269 38.17 -11.56 22.85
N GLU A 270 37.40 -10.57 23.29
CA GLU A 270 37.97 -9.28 23.68
C GLU A 270 38.65 -9.48 25.03
N ARG A 271 39.98 -9.41 24.96
CA ARG A 271 40.90 -9.30 26.08
C ARG A 271 40.86 -7.89 26.67
#